data_AF-A0A3B0UN99-F1
#
_entry.id   AF-A0A3B0UN99-F1
#
_cell.length_a   1.000
_cell.length_b   1.000
_cell.length_c   1.000
_cell.angle_alpha   90.00
_cell.angle_beta   90.00
_cell.angle_gamma   90.00
#
_symmetry.space_group_name_H-M   'P 1'
#
loop_
_entity.id
_entity.type
_entity.pdbx_description
1 polymer ?
#
loop_
_entity_poly.entity_id
_entity_poly.type
_entity_poly.pdbx_seq_one_letter_code
_entity_poly.pdbx_strand_id
1 'polypeptide(L)'
;VTLLNHYSASDGDMFPYYFRKYGLGPLIGTRTWGGVRGYNNVWTLIDGGKLVVSQNSIYGLDSKWIVENHGVSPDIRVDNLPGAVMAGKDKQLDTAIDYLMKKIKEHPMVLPQPPKELPAYPSGKDASGTNPANK
;
A
#
# COMPACT_ATOMS: atom_id res chain seq x y z
N VAL A 1 -10.25 2.16 -2.95
CA VAL A 1 -9.82 3.39 -2.25
C VAL A 1 -8.61 3.07 -1.40
N THR A 2 -7.77 4.06 -1.08
CA THR A 2 -6.63 3.90 -0.16
C THR A 2 -6.63 5.03 0.86
N LEU A 3 -6.43 4.68 2.13
CA LEU A 3 -6.23 5.64 3.21
C LEU A 3 -4.74 6.00 3.35
N LEU A 4 -4.45 7.27 3.63
CA LEU A 4 -3.09 7.78 3.79
C LEU A 4 -3.05 8.95 4.76
N ASN A 5 -1.93 9.09 5.46
CA ASN A 5 -1.68 10.25 6.32
C ASN A 5 -0.19 10.57 6.42
N HIS A 6 0.16 11.59 7.20
CA HIS A 6 1.54 12.03 7.39
C HIS A 6 2.48 11.00 8.06
N TYR A 7 1.95 9.90 8.60
CA TYR A 7 2.75 8.77 9.10
C TYR A 7 3.04 7.72 8.01
N SER A 8 2.36 7.77 6.86
CA SER A 8 2.73 6.99 5.67
C SER A 8 4.07 7.51 5.15
N ALA A 9 5.11 6.67 5.19
CA ALA A 9 6.50 7.06 4.97
C ALA A 9 7.27 6.01 4.15
N SER A 10 8.32 6.43 3.44
CA SER A 10 9.18 5.53 2.65
C SER A 10 8.40 4.78 1.58
N ASP A 11 8.46 3.46 1.51
CA ASP A 11 7.62 2.67 0.59
C ASP A 11 6.12 2.88 0.84
N GLY A 12 5.75 3.33 2.04
CA GLY A 12 4.40 3.81 2.38
C GLY A 12 3.99 5.11 1.68
N ASP A 13 4.93 5.92 1.19
CA ASP A 13 4.64 7.00 0.24
C ASP A 13 4.49 6.45 -1.20
N MET A 14 5.28 5.42 -1.57
CA MET A 14 5.28 4.84 -2.91
C MET A 14 3.97 4.11 -3.22
N PHE A 15 3.42 3.37 -2.25
CA PHE A 15 2.15 2.66 -2.39
C PHE A 15 0.99 3.56 -2.87
N PRO A 16 0.61 4.65 -2.18
CA PRO A 16 -0.50 5.51 -2.62
C PRO A 16 -0.18 6.23 -3.93
N TYR A 17 1.09 6.57 -4.20
CA TYR A 17 1.49 7.12 -5.49
C TYR A 17 1.15 6.18 -6.65
N TYR A 18 1.56 4.91 -6.56
CA TYR A 18 1.30 3.92 -7.61
C TYR A 18 -0.17 3.48 -7.64
N PHE A 19 -0.84 3.41 -6.49
CA PHE A 19 -2.27 3.14 -6.43
C PHE A 19 -3.07 4.15 -7.28
N ARG A 20 -2.74 5.44 -7.15
CA ARG A 20 -3.32 6.49 -8.00
C ARG A 20 -2.86 6.38 -9.45
N LYS A 21 -1.56 6.17 -9.69
CA LYS A 21 -0.99 6.07 -11.05
C LYS A 21 -1.63 4.96 -11.87
N TYR A 22 -1.97 3.83 -11.24
CA TYR A 22 -2.63 2.70 -11.88
C TYR A 22 -4.16 2.78 -11.87
N GLY A 23 -4.75 3.89 -11.38
CA GLY A 23 -6.19 4.10 -11.41
C GLY A 23 -6.98 3.13 -10.54
N LEU A 24 -6.39 2.59 -9.47
CA LEU A 24 -7.02 1.57 -8.61
C LEU A 24 -8.11 2.16 -7.68
N GLY A 25 -8.18 3.48 -7.60
CA GLY A 25 -9.21 4.24 -6.88
C GLY A 25 -8.65 5.52 -6.27
N PRO A 26 -9.50 6.29 -5.57
CA PRO A 26 -9.07 7.53 -4.95
C PRO A 26 -8.30 7.30 -3.64
N LEU A 27 -7.47 8.29 -3.33
CA LEU A 27 -6.71 8.47 -2.11
C LEU A 27 -7.49 9.35 -1.12
N ILE A 28 -7.67 8.90 0.12
CA ILE A 28 -8.45 9.61 1.14
C ILE A 28 -7.59 9.82 2.38
N GLY A 29 -7.55 11.06 2.91
CA GLY A 29 -6.85 11.36 4.16
C GLY A 29 -6.02 12.63 4.12
N THR A 30 -4.76 12.56 4.54
CA THR A 30 -3.81 13.69 4.54
C THR A 30 -2.54 13.35 3.76
N ARG A 31 -1.78 14.39 3.40
CA ARG A 31 -0.51 14.24 2.68
C ARG A 31 0.44 13.33 3.46
N THR A 32 1.11 12.43 2.74
CA THR A 32 2.13 11.52 3.32
C THR A 32 3.42 12.25 3.70
N TRP A 33 4.39 11.54 4.28
CA TRP A 33 5.64 12.11 4.78
C TRP A 33 6.48 12.78 3.69
N GLY A 34 6.74 12.07 2.58
CA GLY A 34 7.51 12.57 1.44
C GLY A 34 9.00 12.25 1.47
N GLY A 35 9.42 11.17 2.13
CA GLY A 35 10.81 10.71 2.11
C GLY A 35 10.90 9.33 1.48
N VAL A 36 11.31 9.27 0.20
CA VAL A 36 11.39 8.05 -0.62
C VAL A 36 12.79 7.78 -1.16
N ARG A 37 13.80 8.52 -0.68
CA ARG A 37 15.19 8.20 -0.99
C ARG A 37 15.74 7.12 -0.07
N GLY A 38 15.71 5.90 -0.57
CA GLY A 38 16.27 4.73 0.09
C GLY A 38 17.80 4.74 0.14
N TYR A 39 18.35 3.77 0.86
CA TYR A 39 19.78 3.53 1.03
C TYR A 39 20.05 2.02 0.95
N ASN A 40 21.25 1.65 0.49
CA ASN A 40 21.66 0.24 0.42
C ASN A 40 22.62 -0.16 1.55
N ASN A 41 23.31 0.83 2.14
CA ASN A 41 24.38 0.58 3.09
C ASN A 41 24.23 1.48 4.33
N VAL A 42 24.71 0.97 5.46
CA VAL A 42 24.90 1.73 6.69
C VAL A 42 26.40 1.74 6.98
N TRP A 43 27.00 2.93 7.00
CA TRP A 43 28.43 3.10 7.19
C TRP A 43 28.75 3.22 8.69
N THR A 44 29.68 2.42 9.19
CA THR A 44 30.12 2.50 10.59
C THR A 44 31.31 3.47 10.69
N LEU A 45 31.23 4.41 11.64
CA LEU A 45 32.26 5.41 11.92
C LEU A 45 33.28 4.89 12.95
N ILE A 46 34.44 5.56 13.08
CA ILE A 46 35.54 5.13 13.97
C ILE A 46 35.15 5.10 15.46
N ASP A 47 34.14 5.88 15.85
CA ASP A 47 33.59 5.95 17.20
C ASP A 47 32.42 4.96 17.43
N GLY A 48 32.10 4.13 16.42
CA GLY A 48 30.96 3.21 16.44
C GLY A 48 29.63 3.82 16.01
N GLY A 49 29.60 5.11 15.64
CA GLY A 49 28.43 5.76 15.04
C GLY A 49 28.01 5.13 13.72
N LYS A 50 26.76 5.36 13.30
CA LYS A 50 26.21 4.87 12.03
C LYS A 50 25.80 6.05 11.14
N LEU A 51 26.28 6.06 9.91
CA LEU A 51 25.90 7.02 8.87
C LEU A 51 25.07 6.32 7.80
N VAL A 52 23.90 6.89 7.51
CA VAL A 52 23.05 6.50 6.39
C VAL A 52 23.09 7.63 5.37
N VAL A 53 23.34 7.29 4.11
CA VAL A 53 23.27 8.23 2.99
C VAL A 53 22.15 7.78 2.07
N SER A 54 21.18 8.66 1.87
CA SER A 54 20.09 8.46 0.92
C SER A 54 20.62 8.54 -0.52
N GLN A 55 20.50 7.45 -1.27
CA GLN A 55 21.14 7.26 -2.58
C GLN A 55 20.18 6.80 -3.68
N ASN A 56 19.11 6.09 -3.33
CA ASN A 56 18.21 5.47 -4.29
C ASN A 56 16.90 6.25 -4.33
N SER A 57 16.64 6.97 -5.41
CA SER A 57 15.43 7.78 -5.54
C SER A 57 14.55 7.29 -6.69
N ILE A 58 13.24 7.32 -6.47
CA ILE A 58 12.26 7.14 -7.54
C ILE A 58 12.17 8.43 -8.39
N TYR A 59 12.11 8.25 -9.71
CA TYR A 59 12.08 9.35 -10.68
C TYR A 59 10.99 9.11 -11.73
N GLY A 60 10.30 10.18 -12.13
CA GLY A 60 9.24 10.13 -13.14
C GLY A 60 9.78 9.92 -14.55
N LEU A 61 8.96 9.33 -15.42
CA LEU A 61 9.26 9.20 -16.85
C LEU A 61 9.26 10.57 -17.57
N ASP A 62 8.65 11.58 -16.97
CA ASP A 62 8.62 12.97 -17.42
C ASP A 62 9.82 13.79 -16.91
N SER A 63 10.84 13.11 -16.39
CA SER A 63 12.03 13.72 -15.80
C SER A 63 11.73 14.68 -14.65
N LYS A 64 10.82 14.28 -13.74
CA LYS A 64 10.52 15.00 -12.50
C LYS A 64 10.65 14.11 -11.27
N TRP A 65 10.98 14.74 -10.15
CA TRP A 65 10.80 14.13 -8.84
C TRP A 65 9.30 14.00 -8.56
N ILE A 66 8.88 12.81 -8.14
CA ILE A 66 7.45 12.48 -8.03
C ILE A 66 6.90 12.55 -6.61
N VAL A 67 7.73 12.24 -5.60
CA VAL A 67 7.30 12.10 -4.20
C VAL A 67 8.27 12.73 -3.21
N GLU A 68 9.57 12.64 -3.45
CA GLU A 68 10.60 13.17 -2.54
C GLU A 68 10.38 14.65 -2.19
N ASN A 69 10.48 14.96 -0.89
CA ASN A 69 10.29 16.27 -0.27
C ASN A 69 8.88 16.89 -0.44
N HIS A 70 7.93 16.13 -0.98
CA HIS A 70 6.54 16.58 -1.19
C HIS A 70 5.54 15.62 -0.53
N GLY A 71 5.71 14.31 -0.71
CA GLY A 71 4.72 13.31 -0.36
C GLY A 71 3.61 13.19 -1.39
N VAL A 72 2.65 12.31 -1.13
CA VAL A 72 1.48 12.07 -1.95
C VAL A 72 0.30 12.79 -1.35
N SER A 73 -0.28 13.72 -2.11
CA SER A 73 -1.51 14.40 -1.70
C SER A 73 -2.73 13.49 -1.93
N PRO A 74 -3.72 13.51 -1.02
CA PRO A 74 -4.97 12.77 -1.17
C PRO A 74 -5.85 13.43 -2.25
N ASP A 75 -6.73 12.64 -2.85
CA ASP A 75 -7.78 13.15 -3.74
C ASP A 75 -8.96 13.71 -2.93
N ILE A 76 -9.25 13.09 -1.77
CA ILE A 76 -10.25 13.53 -0.80
C ILE A 76 -9.53 13.85 0.51
N ARG A 77 -9.34 15.13 0.81
CA ARG A 77 -8.68 15.57 2.05
C ARG A 77 -9.60 15.39 3.24
N VAL A 78 -9.18 14.58 4.20
CA VAL A 78 -9.87 14.33 5.48
C VAL A 78 -8.84 14.27 6.59
N ASP A 79 -9.02 15.11 7.60
CA ASP A 79 -8.17 15.13 8.78
C ASP A 79 -8.82 14.36 9.94
N ASN A 80 -8.00 13.59 10.65
CA ASN A 80 -8.39 12.91 11.87
C ASN A 80 -7.96 13.78 13.06
N LEU A 81 -8.87 14.67 13.47
CA LEU A 81 -8.60 15.64 14.54
C LEU A 81 -8.23 14.91 15.84
N PRO A 82 -7.19 15.34 16.58
CA PRO A 82 -6.71 14.63 17.78
C PRO A 82 -7.81 14.33 18.80
N GLY A 83 -8.67 15.31 19.11
CA GLY A 83 -9.77 15.11 20.06
C GLY A 83 -10.82 14.10 19.59
N ALA A 84 -11.06 13.98 18.27
CA ALA A 84 -11.97 13.00 17.71
C ALA A 84 -11.37 11.58 17.77
N VAL A 85 -10.09 11.45 17.41
CA VAL A 85 -9.36 10.18 17.48
C VAL A 85 -9.28 9.68 18.92
N MET A 86 -8.98 10.56 19.89
CA MET A 86 -8.99 10.24 21.31
C MET A 86 -10.36 9.78 21.82
N ALA A 87 -11.44 10.25 21.19
CA ALA A 87 -12.81 9.81 21.47
C ALA A 87 -13.22 8.56 20.67
N GLY A 88 -12.27 7.87 20.02
CA GLY A 88 -12.50 6.64 19.26
C GLY A 88 -13.15 6.84 17.89
N LYS A 89 -13.14 8.07 17.35
CA LYS A 89 -13.72 8.39 16.04
C LYS A 89 -12.64 8.47 14.96
N ASP A 90 -12.84 7.77 13.85
CA ASP A 90 -11.95 7.81 12.68
C ASP A 90 -12.70 8.36 11.47
N LYS A 91 -12.53 9.67 11.25
CA LYS A 91 -13.22 10.37 10.16
C LYS A 91 -12.73 9.94 8.78
N GLN A 92 -11.46 9.56 8.64
CA GLN A 92 -10.91 9.04 7.39
C GLN A 92 -11.56 7.70 7.03
N LEU A 93 -11.66 6.78 7.99
CA LEU A 93 -12.31 5.49 7.80
C LEU A 93 -13.80 5.66 7.49
N ASP A 94 -14.52 6.48 8.25
CA ASP A 94 -15.94 6.78 8.02
C ASP A 94 -16.16 7.32 6.60
N THR A 95 -15.33 8.27 6.17
CA THR A 95 -15.41 8.84 4.81
C THR A 95 -15.15 7.80 3.72
N ALA A 96 -14.21 6.88 3.94
CA ALA A 96 -13.92 5.81 2.99
C ALA A 96 -15.08 4.80 2.89
N ILE A 97 -15.70 4.45 4.01
CA ILE A 97 -16.88 3.57 4.05
C ILE A 97 -18.03 4.24 3.30
N ASP A 98 -18.34 5.50 3.60
CA ASP A 98 -19.41 6.24 2.94
C ASP A 98 -19.18 6.34 1.43
N TYR A 99 -17.96 6.65 1.01
CA TYR A 99 -17.56 6.68 -0.40
C TYR A 99 -17.79 5.34 -1.09
N LEU A 100 -17.33 4.24 -0.48
CA LEU A 100 -17.46 2.89 -1.04
C LEU A 100 -18.92 2.45 -1.11
N MET A 101 -19.69 2.67 -0.04
CA MET A 101 -21.11 2.32 -0.01
C MET A 101 -21.92 3.08 -1.06
N LYS A 102 -21.59 4.35 -1.30
CA LYS A 102 -22.16 5.12 -2.41
C LYS A 102 -21.79 4.52 -3.77
N LYS A 103 -20.51 4.19 -3.99
CA LYS A 103 -20.04 3.61 -5.25
C LYS A 103 -20.65 2.25 -5.57
N ILE A 104 -20.83 1.39 -4.57
CA ILE A 104 -21.47 0.08 -4.73
C ILE A 104 -22.94 0.25 -5.13
N LYS A 105 -23.65 1.23 -4.56
CA LYS A 105 -25.04 1.53 -4.93
C LYS A 105 -25.16 2.11 -6.34
N GLU A 106 -24.25 2.99 -6.74
CA GLU A 106 -24.22 3.61 -8.08
C GLU A 106 -23.82 2.60 -9.18
N HIS A 107 -22.94 1.66 -8.85
CA HIS A 107 -22.38 0.69 -9.78
C HIS A 107 -22.41 -0.72 -9.15
N PRO A 108 -23.59 -1.36 -9.06
CA PRO A 108 -23.69 -2.70 -8.50
C PRO A 108 -22.89 -3.68 -9.38
N MET A 109 -21.92 -4.36 -8.77
CA MET A 109 -21.11 -5.38 -9.43
C MET A 109 -21.78 -6.75 -9.29
N VAL A 110 -21.86 -7.49 -10.39
CA VAL A 110 -22.22 -8.92 -10.36
C VAL A 110 -20.93 -9.72 -10.24
N LEU A 111 -20.79 -10.45 -9.13
CA LEU A 111 -19.64 -11.33 -8.98
C LEU A 111 -19.76 -12.51 -9.94
N PRO A 112 -18.67 -12.91 -10.63
CA PRO A 112 -18.68 -14.13 -11.40
C PRO A 112 -18.95 -15.32 -10.48
N GLN A 113 -19.53 -16.39 -11.03
CA GLN A 113 -19.63 -17.64 -10.30
C GLN A 113 -18.23 -18.09 -9.88
N PRO A 114 -18.06 -18.64 -8.65
CA PRO A 114 -16.79 -19.21 -8.23
C PRO A 114 -16.28 -20.19 -9.29
N PRO A 115 -14.96 -20.23 -9.56
CA PRO A 115 -14.41 -21.24 -10.45
C PRO A 115 -14.74 -22.63 -9.90
N LYS A 116 -14.91 -23.62 -10.79
CA LYS A 116 -15.03 -25.01 -10.36
C LYS A 116 -13.81 -25.36 -9.51
N GLU A 117 -14.03 -26.06 -8.41
CA GLU A 117 -12.95 -26.59 -7.59
C GLU A 117 -11.98 -27.37 -8.49
N LEU A 118 -10.70 -26.99 -8.43
CA LEU A 118 -9.67 -27.80 -9.03
C LEU A 118 -9.59 -29.11 -8.23
N PRO A 119 -9.33 -30.25 -8.88
CA PRO A 119 -9.03 -31.47 -8.14
C PRO A 119 -7.88 -31.19 -7.18
N ALA A 120 -7.88 -31.87 -6.02
CA ALA A 120 -6.75 -31.83 -5.11
C ALA A 120 -5.45 -32.03 -5.92
N TYR A 121 -4.44 -31.19 -5.64
CA TYR A 121 -3.14 -31.29 -6.30
C TYR A 121 -2.72 -32.77 -6.30
N PRO A 122 -2.33 -33.36 -7.45
CA PRO A 122 -1.99 -34.78 -7.48
C PRO A 122 -0.98 -35.03 -6.37
N SER A 123 -1.18 -36.07 -5.56
CA SER A 123 -0.14 -36.51 -4.64
C SER A 123 1.09 -36.73 -5.50
N GLY A 124 2.06 -35.83 -5.42
CA GLY A 124 3.30 -35.97 -6.15
C GLY A 124 3.83 -37.35 -5.83
N LYS A 125 4.28 -38.08 -6.85
CA LYS A 125 5.11 -39.25 -6.59
C LYS A 125 6.21 -38.78 -5.65
N ASP A 126 6.41 -39.47 -4.54
CA ASP A 126 7.61 -39.26 -3.74
C ASP A 126 8.86 -39.45 -4.63
N ALA A 127 10.04 -39.08 -4.13
CA ALA A 127 11.29 -39.25 -4.87
C ALA A 127 11.57 -40.70 -5.32
N SER A 128 10.78 -41.68 -4.88
CA SER A 128 10.79 -43.09 -5.30
C SER A 128 9.79 -43.46 -6.40
N GLY A 129 8.95 -42.52 -6.88
CA GLY A 129 8.01 -42.80 -7.96
C GLY A 129 6.71 -43.47 -7.53
N THR A 130 6.45 -43.62 -6.23
CA THR A 130 5.30 -44.35 -5.68
C THR A 130 4.20 -43.41 -5.20
N ASN A 131 2.94 -43.80 -5.45
CA ASN A 131 1.77 -43.08 -4.96
C ASN A 131 1.48 -43.53 -3.51
N PRO A 132 1.45 -42.62 -2.51
CA PRO A 132 1.16 -42.96 -1.12
C PRO A 132 -0.25 -43.56 -0.90
N ALA A 133 -1.15 -43.49 -1.89
CA ALA A 133 -2.47 -44.11 -1.86
C ALA A 133 -2.49 -45.64 -2.08
N ASN A 134 -1.33 -46.27 -2.35
CA ASN A 134 -1.21 -47.73 -2.54
C ASN A 134 -0.60 -48.46 -1.33
N LYS A 135 -0.73 -47.91 -0.11
CA LYS A 135 -0.42 -48.61 1.14
C LYS A 135 -1.68 -48.93 1.91
#